data_AF-X7ZV29-F1
#
_entry.id   AF-X7ZV29-F1
#
_cell.length_a   1.000
_cell.length_b   1.000
_cell.length_c   1.000
_cell.angle_alpha   90.00
_cell.angle_beta   90.00
_cell.angle_gamma   90.00
#
_symmetry.space_group_name_H-M   'P 1'
#
loop_
_entity.id
_entity.type
_entity.pdbx_description
1 polymer ?
#
loop_
_entity_poly.entity_id
_entity_poly.type
_entity_poly.pdbx_seq_one_letter_code
_entity_poly.pdbx_strand_id
1 'polypeptide(L)'
;MQAQVLHWRGDTARGGQNAVSVFNTAAADLRGCQLGAPNQSPSITVDELNRLAAVISGPVILHTYLVAEPQNSSLSELSLWSSSPPQTPWPTLSDPQVLDAMSGPLCAAYLGSCP
;
A
#
# COMPACT_ATOMS: atom_id res chain seq x y z
N MET A 1 -14.93 -8.66 -6.98
CA MET A 1 -13.63 -8.02 -6.79
C MET A 1 -13.81 -6.52 -6.96
N GLN A 2 -13.18 -5.77 -6.08
CA GLN A 2 -13.20 -4.32 -6.03
C GLN A 2 -11.77 -3.83 -5.93
N ALA A 3 -11.53 -2.62 -6.43
CA ALA A 3 -10.22 -1.98 -6.42
C ALA A 3 -10.38 -0.51 -6.03
N GLN A 4 -9.43 -0.01 -5.24
CA GLN A 4 -9.28 1.40 -4.92
C GLN A 4 -7.83 1.80 -5.08
N VAL A 5 -7.62 2.93 -5.75
CA VAL A 5 -6.33 3.60 -5.82
C VAL A 5 -6.47 4.92 -5.09
N LEU A 6 -5.57 5.16 -4.14
CA LEU A 6 -5.43 6.44 -3.47
C LEU A 6 -4.04 6.98 -3.80
N HIS A 7 -3.99 8.25 -4.22
CA HIS A 7 -2.76 8.99 -4.34
C HIS A 7 -2.92 10.29 -3.58
N TRP A 8 -2.04 10.53 -2.63
CA TRP A 8 -1.94 11.76 -1.89
C TRP A 8 -0.61 12.44 -2.17
N ARG A 9 -0.68 13.74 -2.40
CA ARG A 9 0.49 14.62 -2.55
C ARG A 9 0.43 15.71 -1.48
N GLY A 10 1.42 15.72 -0.61
CA GLY A 10 1.65 16.77 0.36
C GLY A 10 2.40 17.97 -0.23
N ASP A 11 2.43 19.06 0.54
CA ASP A 11 3.35 20.18 0.30
C ASP A 11 4.80 19.69 0.33
N THR A 12 5.63 20.08 -0.65
CA THR A 12 6.99 19.54 -0.77
C THR A 12 7.98 20.10 0.26
N ALA A 13 7.66 21.20 0.97
CA ALA A 13 8.59 21.80 1.93
C ALA A 13 8.65 21.01 3.26
N ARG A 14 7.57 20.30 3.63
CA ARG A 14 7.51 19.47 4.85
C ARG A 14 6.82 18.12 4.68
N GLY A 15 6.19 17.88 3.54
CA GLY A 15 5.30 16.74 3.31
C GLY A 15 5.99 15.40 3.30
N GLY A 16 7.31 15.35 3.10
CA GLY A 16 8.08 14.10 3.16
C GLY A 16 7.99 13.43 4.53
N GLN A 17 8.13 14.21 5.61
CA GLN A 17 7.97 13.67 6.99
C GLN A 17 6.54 13.20 7.25
N ASN A 18 5.54 13.93 6.73
CA ASN A 18 4.13 13.54 6.86
C ASN A 18 3.83 12.26 6.08
N ALA A 19 4.33 12.11 4.86
CA ALA A 19 4.18 10.90 4.05
C ALA A 19 4.73 9.67 4.78
N VAL A 20 5.94 9.79 5.34
CA VAL A 20 6.57 8.73 6.14
C VAL A 20 5.76 8.45 7.41
N SER A 21 5.29 9.48 8.10
CA SER A 21 4.48 9.30 9.31
C SER A 21 3.19 8.55 9.03
N VAL A 22 2.46 8.92 7.98
CA VAL A 22 1.20 8.26 7.60
C VAL A 22 1.47 6.81 7.18
N PHE A 23 2.52 6.58 6.38
CA PHE A 23 2.95 5.23 6.01
C PHE A 23 3.22 4.36 7.25
N ASN A 24 4.00 4.86 8.20
CA ASN A 24 4.34 4.12 9.41
C ASN A 24 3.12 3.83 10.28
N THR A 25 2.19 4.78 10.40
CA THR A 25 0.91 4.56 11.10
C THR A 25 0.10 3.47 10.41
N ALA A 26 -0.10 3.54 9.09
CA ALA A 26 -0.84 2.54 8.35
C ALA A 26 -0.18 1.14 8.44
N ALA A 27 1.15 1.08 8.36
CA ALA A 27 1.90 -0.16 8.53
C ALA A 27 1.74 -0.76 9.94
N ALA A 28 1.68 0.08 10.98
CA ALA A 28 1.40 -0.38 12.35
C ALA A 28 -0.04 -0.89 12.49
N ASP A 29 -1.02 -0.19 11.92
CA ASP A 29 -2.42 -0.58 11.94
C ASP A 29 -2.65 -1.91 11.19
N LEU A 30 -1.98 -2.13 10.05
CA LEU A 30 -2.02 -3.39 9.32
C LEU A 30 -1.45 -4.55 10.16
N ARG A 31 -0.31 -4.36 10.83
CA ARG A 31 0.26 -5.36 11.76
C ARG A 31 -0.69 -5.65 12.93
N GLY A 32 -1.40 -4.63 13.40
CA GLY A 32 -2.34 -4.70 14.52
C GLY A 32 -3.78 -5.06 14.12
N CYS A 33 -4.07 -5.33 12.84
CA CYS A 33 -5.44 -5.43 12.32
C CYS A 33 -6.33 -6.41 13.12
N GLN A 34 -5.76 -7.55 13.54
CA GLN A 34 -6.49 -8.56 14.30
C GLN A 34 -7.00 -8.07 15.68
N LEU A 35 -6.39 -7.03 16.26
CA LEU A 35 -6.82 -6.45 17.53
C LEU A 35 -8.23 -5.86 17.46
N GLY A 36 -8.61 -5.29 16.31
CA GLY A 36 -9.94 -4.74 16.04
C GLY A 36 -10.83 -5.65 15.20
N ALA A 37 -10.24 -6.62 14.50
CA ALA A 37 -10.93 -7.53 13.59
C ALA A 37 -10.46 -8.98 13.80
N PRO A 38 -10.92 -9.70 14.85
CA PRO A 38 -10.37 -11.01 15.22
C PRO A 38 -10.57 -12.10 14.16
N ASN A 39 -11.54 -11.93 13.26
CA ASN A 39 -11.82 -12.84 12.13
C ASN A 39 -10.96 -12.54 10.89
N GLN A 40 -10.07 -11.56 10.98
CA GLN A 40 -9.11 -11.21 9.93
C GLN A 40 -7.70 -11.58 10.37
N SER A 41 -6.90 -12.06 9.43
CA SER A 41 -5.51 -12.46 9.64
C SER A 41 -4.61 -11.73 8.66
N PRO A 42 -3.86 -10.70 9.10
CA PRO A 42 -2.92 -9.98 8.25
C PRO A 42 -1.63 -10.80 8.04
N SER A 43 -1.14 -10.82 6.82
CA SER A 43 0.17 -11.37 6.46
C SER A 43 0.92 -10.33 5.64
N ILE A 44 2.02 -9.81 6.19
CA ILE A 44 2.91 -8.89 5.46
C ILE A 44 3.81 -9.73 4.56
N THR A 45 3.79 -9.42 3.27
CA THR A 45 4.56 -10.12 2.24
C THR A 45 5.78 -9.33 1.78
N VAL A 46 5.72 -7.98 1.89
CA VAL A 46 6.86 -7.07 1.67
C VAL A 46 6.89 -6.05 2.81
N ASP A 47 8.04 -5.87 3.44
CA ASP A 47 8.29 -4.90 4.51
C ASP A 47 9.64 -4.22 4.25
N GLU A 48 9.61 -3.13 3.49
CA GLU A 48 10.79 -2.37 3.10
C GLU A 48 10.65 -0.92 3.58
N LEU A 49 11.75 -0.16 3.51
CA LEU A 49 11.72 1.27 3.82
C LEU A 49 10.76 1.98 2.84
N ASN A 50 9.68 2.55 3.39
CA ASN A 50 8.62 3.26 2.67
C ASN A 50 7.82 2.43 1.65
N ARG A 51 7.91 1.10 1.68
CA ARG A 51 7.15 0.21 0.79
C ARG A 51 6.64 -0.98 1.58
N LEU A 52 5.37 -1.30 1.44
CA LEU A 52 4.75 -2.41 2.15
C LEU A 52 3.69 -3.09 1.28
N ALA A 53 3.65 -4.42 1.35
CA ALA A 53 2.56 -5.22 0.80
C ALA A 53 2.04 -6.17 1.87
N ALA A 54 0.72 -6.33 1.92
CA ALA A 54 0.09 -7.25 2.84
C ALA A 54 -1.16 -7.91 2.23
N VAL A 55 -1.40 -9.15 2.64
CA VAL A 55 -2.64 -9.88 2.39
C VAL A 55 -3.38 -10.07 3.71
N ILE A 56 -4.58 -9.53 3.81
CA ILE A 56 -5.49 -9.80 4.93
C ILE A 56 -6.45 -10.90 4.51
N SER A 57 -6.38 -12.04 5.18
CA SER A 57 -7.28 -13.17 4.97
C SER A 57 -8.49 -13.10 5.92
N GLY A 58 -9.62 -13.68 5.52
CA GLY A 58 -10.85 -13.71 6.32
C GLY A 58 -12.10 -13.82 5.45
N PRO A 59 -13.27 -13.39 5.95
CA PRO A 59 -14.50 -13.31 5.16
C PRO A 59 -14.37 -12.39 3.93
N VAL A 60 -13.54 -11.36 4.06
CA VAL A 60 -13.07 -10.51 2.96
C VAL A 60 -11.56 -10.67 2.88
N ILE A 61 -11.08 -11.01 1.68
CA ILE A 61 -9.65 -11.08 1.37
C ILE A 61 -9.26 -9.72 0.79
N LEU A 62 -8.26 -9.07 1.38
CA LEU A 62 -7.71 -7.79 0.92
C LEU A 62 -6.24 -7.99 0.56
N HIS A 63 -5.83 -7.51 -0.62
CA HIS A 63 -4.44 -7.25 -0.97
C HIS A 63 -4.24 -5.75 -0.92
N THR A 64 -3.30 -5.28 -0.12
CA THR A 64 -2.99 -3.85 0.01
C THR A 64 -1.50 -3.59 -0.22
N TYR A 65 -1.23 -2.50 -0.92
CA TYR A 65 0.10 -2.07 -1.33
C TYR A 65 0.24 -0.60 -0.96
N LEU A 66 1.25 -0.25 -0.18
CA LEU A 66 1.55 1.12 0.23
C LEU A 66 2.96 1.51 -0.22
N VAL A 67 3.07 2.71 -0.79
CA VAL A 67 4.34 3.34 -1.18
C VAL A 67 4.35 4.77 -0.68
N ALA A 68 5.36 5.14 0.10
CA ALA A 68 5.67 6.53 0.41
C ALA A 68 6.92 6.98 -0.35
N GLU A 69 6.87 8.18 -0.93
CA GLU A 69 7.99 8.79 -1.64
C GLU A 69 8.31 10.13 -0.96
N PRO A 70 9.20 10.15 0.04
CA PRO A 70 9.45 11.36 0.83
C PRO A 70 10.03 12.51 0.01
N GLN A 71 10.77 12.18 -1.06
CA GLN A 71 11.43 13.15 -1.94
C GLN A 71 10.43 14.04 -2.69
N ASN A 72 9.27 13.51 -3.06
CA ASN A 72 8.18 14.25 -3.73
C ASN A 72 6.97 14.48 -2.81
N SER A 73 7.09 14.12 -1.52
CA SER A 73 6.04 14.24 -0.51
C SER A 73 4.74 13.52 -0.88
N SER A 74 4.83 12.33 -1.47
CA SER A 74 3.64 11.56 -1.86
C SER A 74 3.49 10.25 -1.10
N LEU A 75 2.24 9.79 -1.03
CA LEU A 75 1.83 8.48 -0.53
C LEU A 75 0.85 7.91 -1.55
N SER A 76 1.05 6.65 -1.94
CA SER A 76 0.12 5.94 -2.81
C SER A 76 -0.28 4.62 -2.19
N GLU A 77 -1.56 4.28 -2.31
CA GLU A 77 -2.11 3.01 -1.89
C GLU A 77 -2.90 2.38 -3.03
N LEU A 78 -2.71 1.07 -3.22
CA LEU A 78 -3.58 0.22 -4.00
C LEU A 78 -4.19 -0.82 -3.07
N SER A 79 -5.51 -0.85 -2.99
CA SER A 79 -6.26 -1.81 -2.20
C SER A 79 -7.22 -2.59 -3.10
N LEU A 80 -7.12 -3.92 -3.08
CA LEU A 80 -7.94 -4.85 -3.87
C LEU A 80 -8.62 -5.84 -2.94
N TRP A 81 -9.95 -5.96 -3.00
CA TRP A 81 -10.66 -6.88 -2.11
C TRP A 81 -11.75 -7.70 -2.79
N SER A 82 -12.09 -8.83 -2.16
CA SER A 82 -13.21 -9.70 -2.55
C SER A 82 -13.71 -10.49 -1.35
N SER A 83 -15.00 -10.83 -1.33
CA SER A 83 -15.54 -11.84 -0.41
C SER A 83 -14.90 -13.21 -0.69
N SER A 84 -14.77 -14.05 0.33
CA SER A 84 -14.32 -15.44 0.23
C SER A 84 -15.50 -16.41 0.04
N PRO A 85 -15.45 -17.37 -0.90
CA PRO A 85 -14.41 -17.55 -1.92
C PRO A 85 -14.53 -16.50 -3.03
N PRO A 86 -13.39 -16.03 -3.59
CA PRO A 86 -13.41 -15.03 -4.65
C PRO A 86 -14.03 -15.59 -5.93
N GLN A 87 -14.94 -14.84 -6.55
CA GLN A 87 -15.59 -15.21 -7.81
C GLN A 87 -14.65 -15.10 -9.02
N THR A 88 -13.60 -14.27 -8.90
CA THR A 88 -12.55 -14.09 -9.91
C THR A 88 -11.23 -14.43 -9.24
N PRO A 89 -10.38 -15.28 -9.85
CA PRO A 89 -9.05 -15.57 -9.33
C PRO A 89 -8.24 -14.28 -9.16
N TRP A 90 -7.42 -14.24 -8.12
CA TRP A 90 -6.45 -13.16 -7.96
C TRP A 90 -5.40 -13.24 -9.09
N PRO A 91 -5.00 -12.10 -9.68
CA PRO A 91 -3.91 -12.09 -10.64
C PRO A 91 -2.62 -12.56 -9.96
N THR A 92 -1.88 -13.45 -10.61
CA THR A 92 -0.58 -13.94 -10.12
C THR A 92 0.52 -12.93 -10.49
N LEU A 93 0.59 -11.85 -9.72
CA LEU A 93 1.64 -10.83 -9.79
C LEU A 93 2.52 -10.94 -8.55
N SER A 94 3.82 -10.67 -8.66
CA SER A 94 4.65 -10.55 -7.48
C SER A 94 4.40 -9.19 -6.79
N ASP A 95 4.36 -9.18 -5.47
CA ASP A 95 4.13 -7.93 -4.73
C ASP A 95 5.18 -6.85 -5.04
N PRO A 96 6.49 -7.17 -5.20
CA PRO A 96 7.47 -6.19 -5.66
C PRO A 96 7.15 -5.58 -7.03
N GLN A 97 6.66 -6.38 -8.00
CA GLN A 97 6.26 -5.86 -9.32
C GLN A 97 5.11 -4.86 -9.23
N VAL A 98 4.13 -5.10 -8.35
CA VAL A 98 3.03 -4.17 -8.11
C VAL A 98 3.55 -2.88 -7.49
N LEU A 99 4.40 -2.98 -6.48
CA LEU A 99 5.00 -1.81 -5.82
C LEU A 99 5.87 -1.00 -6.79
N ASP A 100 6.67 -1.63 -7.64
CA ASP A 100 7.47 -0.96 -8.68
C ASP A 100 6.57 -0.21 -9.68
N ALA A 101 5.47 -0.84 -10.09
CA ALA A 101 4.51 -0.24 -11.01
C ALA A 101 3.77 0.96 -10.40
N MET A 102 3.63 1.03 -9.07
CA MET A 102 3.07 2.19 -8.37
C MET A 102 4.03 3.38 -8.34
N SER A 103 5.34 3.15 -8.14
CA SER A 103 6.36 4.21 -8.13
C SER A 103 6.67 4.77 -9.53
N GLY A 104 6.67 3.92 -10.57
CA GLY A 104 7.09 4.30 -11.93
C GLY A 104 6.41 5.56 -12.51
N PRO A 105 5.07 5.66 -12.52
CA PRO A 105 4.37 6.85 -13.00
C PRO A 105 4.69 8.12 -12.19
N LEU A 106 4.96 7.97 -10.88
CA LEU A 106 5.33 9.08 -10.01
C LEU A 106 6.71 9.62 -10.35
N CYS A 107 7.67 8.73 -10.69
CA CYS A 107 8.98 9.12 -11.21
C CYS A 107 8.86 10.03 -12.45
N ALA A 108 7.95 9.68 -13.37
CA ALA A 108 7.76 10.42 -14.61
C ALA A 108 7.00 11.75 -14.41
N ALA A 109 6.10 11.79 -13.44
CA ALA A 109 5.24 12.95 -13.19
C ALA A 109 5.91 14.06 -12.36
N TYR A 110 6.88 13.71 -11.50
CA TYR A 110 7.52 14.66 -10.59
C TYR A 110 9.03 14.78 -10.88
N LEU A 111 9.56 16.01 -10.85
CA LEU A 111 10.99 16.24 -11.00
C LEU A 111 11.71 15.84 -9.71
N GLY A 112 12.75 15.00 -9.83
CA GLY A 112 13.58 14.58 -8.70
C GLY A 112 12.95 13.54 -7.78
N SER A 113 11.93 12.80 -8.24
CA SER A 113 11.27 11.75 -7.45
C SER A 113 12.01 10.41 -7.42
N CYS A 114 12.95 10.18 -8.33
CA CYS A 114 13.68 8.91 -8.45
C CYS A 114 15.18 9.18 -8.68
N PRO A 115 16.09 8.34 -8.15
CA PRO A 115 17.54 8.52 -8.29
C PRO A 115 18.03 8.51 -9.74
#